data_AF-A0A356AUB3-F1
#
_entry.id   AF-A0A356AUB3-F1
#
_cell.length_a   1.000
_cell.length_b   1.000
_cell.length_c   1.000
_cell.angle_alpha   90.00
_cell.angle_beta   90.00
_cell.angle_gamma   90.00
#
_symmetry.space_group_name_H-M   'P 1'
#
loop_
_entity.id
_entity.type
_entity.pdbx_description
1 polymer ?
#
loop_
_entity_poly.entity_id
_entity_poly.type
_entity_poly.pdbx_seq_one_letter_code
_entity_poly.pdbx_strand_id
1 'polypeptide(L)' 'FNNDHPADYHRPSLSVSDIVALKQNGVVSCHYVDSFGFQEIPAFLKPENYLKNTEMAVEDDYDMIDGIIDNGKNPTVA' A
#
# COMPACT_ATOMS: atom_id res chain seq x y z
N PHE A 1 -5.76 23.81 0.34
CA PHE A 1 -4.61 23.65 -0.57
C PHE A 1 -3.93 24.98 -0.71
N ASN A 2 -2.62 25.00 -0.45
CA ASN A 2 -1.90 26.26 -0.33
C ASN A 2 -1.92 26.96 -1.69
N ASN A 3 -2.47 28.17 -1.78
CA ASN A 3 -2.40 28.98 -2.99
C ASN A 3 -1.26 30.02 -2.88
N ASP A 4 -0.77 30.26 -1.65
CA ASP A 4 0.35 31.14 -1.36
C ASP A 4 1.60 30.29 -1.06
N HIS A 5 2.37 30.02 -2.11
CA HIS A 5 3.65 29.35 -1.98
C HIS A 5 4.78 30.37 -1.90
N PRO A 6 5.86 30.10 -1.14
CA PRO A 6 7.11 30.84 -1.28
C PRO A 6 7.61 30.86 -2.72
N ALA A 7 8.30 31.93 -3.12
CA ALA A 7 8.76 32.15 -4.50
C ALA A 7 9.74 31.07 -5.00
N ASP A 8 10.39 30.34 -4.09
CA ASP A 8 11.36 29.28 -4.33
C ASP A 8 10.77 27.86 -4.14
N TYR A 9 9.44 27.74 -4.01
CA TYR A 9 8.77 26.45 -3.92
C TYR A 9 8.76 25.74 -5.28
N HIS A 10 9.27 24.51 -5.34
CA HIS A 10 9.48 23.82 -6.62
C HIS A 10 8.87 22.42 -6.73
N ARG A 11 8.35 21.79 -5.66
CA ARG A 11 8.02 20.33 -5.67
C ARG A 11 6.86 19.99 -4.71
N PRO A 12 6.22 18.82 -4.87
CA PRO A 12 4.77 18.72 -4.96
C PRO A 12 4.07 19.28 -3.73
N SER A 13 3.15 20.22 -3.96
CA SER A 13 2.15 20.56 -2.95
C SER A 13 1.25 19.36 -2.75
N LEU A 14 0.81 19.18 -1.51
CA LEU A 14 -0.37 18.38 -1.22
C LEU A 14 -1.54 18.87 -2.08
N SER A 15 -2.42 17.98 -2.54
CA SER A 15 -3.59 18.28 -3.39
C SER A 15 -4.87 17.58 -2.91
N VAL A 16 -6.07 18.10 -3.27
CA VAL A 16 -7.34 17.43 -2.95
C VAL A 16 -7.28 16.07 -3.63
N SER A 17 -7.64 15.02 -2.92
CA SER A 17 -7.58 13.63 -3.39
C SER A 17 -6.24 12.93 -3.28
N ASP A 18 -5.21 13.58 -2.73
CA ASP A 18 -4.03 12.87 -2.29
C ASP A 18 -4.40 11.88 -1.18
N ILE A 19 -3.58 10.82 -1.04
CA ILE A 19 -3.58 9.96 0.13
C ILE A 19 -2.22 10.10 0.81
N VAL A 20 -2.23 10.44 2.10
CA VAL A 20 -1.02 10.55 2.92
C VAL A 20 -0.96 9.45 3.97
N ALA A 21 0.23 8.91 4.20
CA ALA A 21 0.52 8.06 5.33
C ALA A 21 1.22 8.89 6.42
N LEU A 22 0.67 8.88 7.63
CA LEU A 22 1.21 9.59 8.79
C LEU A 22 1.73 8.56 9.79
N LYS A 23 3.00 8.69 10.19
CA LYS A 23 3.61 7.87 11.25
C LYS A 23 3.74 8.68 12.52
N GLN A 24 2.94 8.35 13.53
CA GLN A 24 2.94 9.02 14.83
C GLN A 24 3.05 7.97 15.94
N ASN A 25 3.96 8.18 16.89
CA ASN A 25 4.18 7.24 18.02
C ASN A 25 4.38 5.78 17.57
N GLY A 26 5.01 5.57 16.40
CA GLY A 26 5.24 4.25 15.83
C GLY A 26 4.06 3.64 15.05
N VAL A 27 2.88 4.24 15.10
CA VAL A 27 1.68 3.78 14.36
C VAL A 27 1.57 4.51 13.03
N VAL A 28 1.28 3.77 11.95
CA VAL A 28 1.02 4.32 10.62
C VAL A 28 -0.48 4.32 10.35
N SER A 29 -1.01 5.48 9.97
CA SER A 29 -2.40 5.68 9.54
C SER A 29 -2.44 6.37 8.18
N CYS A 30 -3.49 6.14 7.40
CA CYS A 30 -3.64 6.72 6.07
C CYS A 30 -4.84 7.64 6.01
N HIS A 31 -4.72 8.75 5.31
CA HIS A 31 -5.75 9.78 5.24
C HIS A 31 -5.96 10.26 3.81
N TYR A 32 -7.22 10.39 3.42
CA TYR A 32 -7.64 11.11 2.22
C TYR A 32 -7.58 12.61 2.52
N VAL A 33 -7.02 13.39 1.61
CA VAL A 33 -7.01 14.84 1.74
C VAL A 33 -8.23 15.42 1.04
N ASP A 34 -9.17 15.96 1.81
CA ASP A 34 -10.35 16.66 1.28
C ASP A 34 -10.19 18.19 1.32
N SER A 35 -11.24 18.93 0.98
CA SER A 35 -11.22 20.40 0.99
C SER A 35 -11.13 21.02 2.38
N PHE A 36 -11.41 20.28 3.44
CA PHE A 36 -11.44 20.72 4.84
C PHE A 36 -10.23 20.24 5.64
N GLY A 37 -9.68 19.06 5.36
CA GLY A 37 -8.57 18.46 6.10
C GLY A 37 -8.22 17.04 5.68
N PHE A 38 -7.86 16.22 6.69
CA PHE A 38 -7.39 14.85 6.53
C PHE A 38 -8.42 13.88 7.12
N GLN A 39 -9.08 13.11 6.26
CA GLN A 39 -10.04 12.10 6.67
C GLN A 39 -9.36 10.73 6.69
N GLU A 40 -9.32 10.07 7.85
CA GLU A 40 -8.71 8.74 7.96
C GLU A 40 -9.44 7.73 7.06
N ILE A 41 -8.65 6.91 6.36
CA ILE A 41 -9.09 5.77 5.55
C ILE A 41 -8.58 4.50 6.23
N PRO A 42 -9.43 3.81 7.02
CA PRO A 42 -9.02 2.61 7.72
C PRO A 42 -8.68 1.49 6.74
N ALA A 43 -7.69 0.67 7.10
CA ALA A 43 -7.24 -0.49 6.31
C ALA A 43 -6.79 -0.18 4.87
N PHE A 44 -6.44 1.07 4.56
CA PHE A 44 -5.90 1.45 3.25
C PHE A 44 -4.59 0.71 2.96
N LEU A 45 -3.67 0.73 3.93
CA LEU A 45 -2.54 -0.20 3.94
C LEU A 45 -3.01 -1.51 4.54
N LYS A 46 -2.96 -2.58 3.75
CA LYS A 46 -3.10 -3.93 4.29
C LYS A 46 -1.92 -4.20 5.21
N PRO A 47 -2.10 -4.94 6.32
CA PRO A 47 -0.97 -5.43 7.10
C PRO A 47 0.03 -6.09 6.16
N GLU A 48 1.28 -5.63 6.16
CA GLU A 48 2.31 -6.25 5.34
C GLU A 48 2.48 -7.69 5.82
N ASN A 49 2.15 -8.66 4.97
CA ASN A 49 2.71 -9.98 5.13
C ASN A 49 4.16 -9.90 4.65
N TYR A 50 5.09 -9.69 5.58
CA TYR A 50 6.54 -9.62 5.31
C TYR A 50 7.07 -10.89 4.64
N LEU A 51 6.34 -12.01 4.74
CA LEU A 51 6.65 -13.25 4.08
C LEU A 51 6.04 -13.36 2.69
N LYS A 52 5.21 -12.41 2.23
CA LYS A 52 4.53 -12.50 0.93
C LYS A 52 5.48 -12.78 -0.23
N ASN A 53 6.63 -12.09 -0.28
CA ASN A 53 7.60 -12.32 -1.34
C ASN A 53 8.33 -13.67 -1.18
N THR A 54 8.43 -14.19 0.05
CA THR A 54 8.98 -15.52 0.33
C THR A 54 7.96 -16.60 -0.05
N GLU A 55 6.69 -16.42 0.29
CA GLU A 55 5.56 -17.27 -0.11
C GLU A 55 5.46 -17.34 -1.65
N MET A 56 5.45 -16.19 -2.33
CA MET A 56 5.44 -16.12 -3.81
C MET A 56 6.67 -16.74 -4.48
N ALA A 57 7.79 -16.88 -3.76
CA ALA A 57 9.01 -17.48 -4.29
C ALA A 57 9.07 -19.00 -4.02
N VAL A 58 8.20 -19.52 -3.17
CA VAL A 58 8.18 -20.92 -2.74
C VAL A 58 6.98 -21.68 -3.30
N GLU A 59 5.88 -21.00 -3.63
CA GLU A 59 4.62 -21.59 -4.09
C GLU A 59 4.24 -21.11 -5.51
N ASP A 60 3.87 -22.04 -6.41
CA ASP A 60 3.43 -21.72 -7.78
C ASP A 60 1.93 -21.37 -7.88
N ASP A 61 1.09 -21.88 -6.96
CA ASP A 61 -0.37 -21.68 -6.95
C ASP A 61 -0.81 -20.62 -5.90
N TYR A 62 -1.00 -19.40 -6.38
CA TYR A 62 -1.24 -18.17 -5.61
C TYR A 62 -2.53 -18.11 -4.75
N ASP A 63 -3.45 -19.08 -4.87
CA ASP A 63 -4.83 -18.95 -4.37
C ASP A 63 -5.18 -19.87 -3.17
N MET A 64 -4.27 -20.73 -2.67
CA MET A 64 -4.55 -21.61 -1.52
C MET A 64 -3.35 -21.77 -0.57
N ILE A 65 -3.43 -21.14 0.61
CA ILE A 65 -2.54 -21.47 1.74
C ILE A 65 -3.15 -22.68 2.46
N ASP A 66 -2.87 -23.88 1.98
CA ASP A 66 -3.25 -25.15 2.64
C ASP A 66 -2.08 -25.81 3.39
N GLY A 67 -0.87 -25.22 3.28
CA GLY A 67 0.36 -25.73 3.90
C GLY A 67 1.07 -26.81 3.08
N ILE A 68 0.69 -27.01 1.81
CA ILE A 68 1.31 -27.96 0.89
C ILE A 68 2.13 -27.18 -0.14
N ILE A 69 3.45 -27.45 -0.21
CA ILE A 69 4.32 -26.88 -1.25
C ILE A 69 4.11 -27.68 -2.55
N ASP A 70 3.29 -27.17 -3.46
CA ASP A 70 3.16 -27.71 -4.82
C ASP A 70 4.11 -26.98 -5.80
N ASN A 71 5.37 -27.38 -5.79
CA ASN A 71 6.36 -26.96 -6.79
C ASN A 71 6.34 -27.91 -8.02
N GLY A 72 5.16 -28.46 -8.33
CA GLY A 72 4.93 -29.42 -9.40
C GLY A 72 4.75 -28.69 -10.73
N LYS A 73 5.54 -29.09 -11.73
CA LYS A 73 5.42 -28.61 -13.13
C LYS A 73 3.96 -28.56 -13.53
N ASN A 74 3.42 -27.36 -13.76
CA ASN A 74 2.22 -27.17 -14.57
C ASN A 74 2.31 -28.09 -15.79
N PRO A 75 1.47 -29.13 -15.94
CA PRO A 75 1.27 -29.69 -17.26
C PRO A 75 0.55 -28.57 -18.02
N THR A 76 1.31 -27.82 -18.83
CA THR A 76 0.72 -26.98 -19.88
C THR A 76 -0.36 -27.81 -20.56
N VAL A 77 -1.59 -27.35 -20.42
CA VAL A 77 -2.78 -27.97 -21.01
C VAL A 77 -2.49 -28.22 -22.49
N ALA A 78 -2.61 -29.48 -22.90
CA ALA A 78 -2.45 -29.92 -24.28
C ALA A 78 -3.58 -29.40 -25.18
#